data_AF-W7MXF8-F1
#
_entry.id   AF-W7MXF8-F1
#
_cell.length_a   1.000
_cell.length_b   1.000
_cell.length_c   1.000
_cell.angle_alpha   90.00
_cell.angle_beta   90.00
_cell.angle_gamma   90.00
#
_symmetry.space_group_name_H-M   'P 1'
#
loop_
_entity.id
_entity.type
_entity.pdbx_description
1 polymer ?
#
loop_
_entity_poly.entity_id
_entity_poly.type
_entity_poly.pdbx_seq_one_letter_code
_entity_poly.pdbx_strand_id
1 'polypeptide(L)'
;MPRDIGLEINDVKLCLRARVYNTANSSPKFPRIFCHSLSFLISCFSLETTKLIMTSQAHIGALSRLPLGLRGGIENVARGRHNISWPLLNLDLLRNILLFLFVWRWGRRAFWQLRGRGIVGSVVELYVNIRRILYGYFLRAPGVRNKVQQQVQESLVKLSDKLVPKDQIRYLSLPKDGLPIDTVRAELENLANMDHTRWEDGYVSGAVYHGEDELMQLQTEAFGKFTVANPIHPDVFPGVRKMEAEVVSMVLSIFHAPPGAAGASTSGGTDSILSACLAARQQAYNERGITEPEMILPDTGHTAFRKAAQYFGYKIHLVACPAPEYQVDIKAVSRLINPNTVMLVGSAPNFPHGIMDDIVALSKLAQRKKLWLHVDCCLGSFLVPFLERAGFESQLFDFRLKGVSSISCDTHKYGFAPKGNSTVLYRTAELRKYQYFVCPDWSGGVYASPGIAGSRPGALIAGCWASLMTIGEAGYIDACTKIVGTAKKIAEAIQSSPLSGELELIGRPLVSVVAFTSRNLNIYDIADAMSAKGWHLNSLQDPPAIHVAVTLPISKVWENLIADLEAVVEEEREKERVRLVEGKGAHGKAMGDSSALYGVAGSLPNKGVVVDLASGFLDILYKA
;
A
#
# COMPACT_ATOMS: atom_id res chain seq x y z
N MET A 1 35.36 61.91 -33.30
CA MET A 1 36.19 62.80 -32.46
C MET A 1 35.38 64.02 -32.06
N PRO A 2 35.54 64.53 -30.84
CA PRO A 2 36.57 64.16 -29.86
C PRO A 2 36.07 63.00 -28.96
N ARG A 3 36.77 61.85 -28.90
CA ARG A 3 38.04 61.52 -28.19
C ARG A 3 37.79 61.30 -26.70
N ASP A 4 37.72 60.07 -26.20
CA ASP A 4 38.78 59.05 -26.00
C ASP A 4 39.64 59.30 -24.77
N ILE A 5 39.60 58.38 -23.79
CA ILE A 5 40.69 57.50 -23.27
C ILE A 5 39.94 56.33 -22.57
N GLY A 6 40.18 55.02 -22.71
CA GLY A 6 41.22 54.23 -23.38
C GLY A 6 41.71 53.10 -22.44
N LEU A 7 41.54 51.83 -22.88
CA LEU A 7 42.24 50.58 -22.51
C LEU A 7 41.92 49.91 -21.15
N GLU A 8 41.43 48.66 -21.03
CA GLU A 8 41.76 47.32 -21.59
C GLU A 8 42.78 46.53 -20.73
N ILE A 9 42.54 45.21 -20.63
CA ILE A 9 43.47 44.08 -20.35
C ILE A 9 43.48 43.40 -18.96
N ASN A 10 42.86 42.21 -18.97
CA ASN A 10 43.29 40.85 -18.56
C ASN A 10 43.46 40.37 -17.10
N ASP A 11 42.86 39.18 -16.93
CA ASP A 11 43.32 37.96 -16.24
C ASP A 11 43.71 38.02 -14.75
N VAL A 12 43.05 37.17 -13.95
CA VAL A 12 43.69 35.98 -13.33
C VAL A 12 42.63 35.07 -12.69
N LYS A 13 42.62 33.82 -13.16
CA LYS A 13 42.03 32.62 -12.54
C LYS A 13 42.59 32.39 -11.13
N LEU A 14 41.81 31.84 -10.19
CA LEU A 14 42.25 30.67 -9.39
C LEU A 14 41.12 29.96 -8.62
N CYS A 15 40.69 28.83 -9.19
CA CYS A 15 40.66 27.51 -8.53
C CYS A 15 39.82 27.30 -7.26
N LEU A 16 38.64 26.71 -7.44
CA LEU A 16 38.18 25.62 -6.57
C LEU A 16 37.75 24.44 -7.46
N ARG A 17 38.64 23.44 -7.52
CA ARG A 17 38.39 22.14 -8.13
C ARG A 17 37.16 21.50 -7.48
N ALA A 18 36.05 21.41 -8.21
CA ALA A 18 35.05 20.38 -7.96
C ALA A 18 35.65 19.03 -8.37
N ARG A 19 36.20 18.30 -7.39
CA ARG A 19 36.60 16.91 -7.57
C ARG A 19 35.32 16.08 -7.62
N VAL A 20 35.05 15.54 -8.79
CA VAL A 20 34.24 14.34 -8.99
C VAL A 20 34.74 13.27 -8.01
N TYR A 21 33.91 12.91 -7.03
CA TYR A 21 33.99 11.62 -6.36
C TYR A 21 32.70 10.86 -6.62
N ASN A 22 32.76 10.13 -7.72
CA ASN A 22 32.01 8.93 -7.95
C ASN A 22 32.29 7.96 -6.79
N THR A 23 31.34 7.75 -5.89
CA THR A 23 31.28 6.55 -5.05
C THR A 23 29.82 6.18 -4.79
N ALA A 24 29.35 5.25 -5.59
CA ALA A 24 28.25 4.36 -5.25
C ALA A 24 28.55 3.67 -3.91
N ASN A 25 27.66 3.83 -2.94
CA ASN A 25 27.42 2.86 -1.86
C ASN A 25 26.17 3.28 -1.07
N SER A 26 25.01 3.09 -1.69
CA SER A 26 23.72 3.10 -0.99
C SER A 26 23.60 1.81 -0.18
N SER A 27 23.94 1.91 1.11
CA SER A 27 23.58 0.92 2.12
C SER A 27 22.12 1.13 2.53
N PRO A 28 21.24 0.11 2.52
CA PRO A 28 19.93 0.24 3.12
C PRO A 28 20.09 0.17 4.65
N LYS A 29 19.76 1.28 5.33
CA LYS A 29 19.74 1.36 6.80
C LYS A 29 18.70 0.37 7.36
N PHE A 30 19.17 -0.57 8.18
CA PHE A 30 18.36 -1.54 8.93
C PHE A 30 17.41 -0.88 9.95
N PRO A 31 16.37 -1.60 10.42
CA PRO A 31 15.63 -1.23 11.62
C PRO A 31 16.55 -1.37 12.84
N ARG A 32 16.97 -0.24 13.40
CA ARG A 32 17.68 -0.16 14.68
C ARG A 32 16.74 -0.54 15.83
N ILE A 33 16.59 -1.84 16.11
CA ILE A 33 15.83 -2.33 17.28
C ILE A 33 16.75 -2.87 18.38
N PHE A 34 18.03 -3.11 18.14
CA PHE A 34 18.93 -3.69 19.16
C PHE A 34 19.95 -2.74 19.81
N CYS A 35 20.06 -1.47 19.39
CA CYS A 35 21.09 -0.56 19.93
C CYS A 35 20.59 0.77 20.50
N HIS A 36 19.30 1.12 20.34
CA HIS A 36 18.84 2.45 20.76
C HIS A 36 18.57 2.60 22.26
N SER A 37 18.38 1.52 23.00
CA SER A 37 18.14 1.60 24.45
C SER A 37 19.41 1.91 25.25
N LEU A 38 20.58 1.43 24.79
CA LEU A 38 21.84 1.63 25.51
C LEU A 38 22.55 2.93 25.09
N SER A 39 22.52 3.29 23.80
CA SER A 39 23.15 4.55 23.33
C SER A 39 22.39 5.82 23.71
N PHE A 40 21.06 5.76 23.92
CA PHE A 40 20.29 6.94 24.36
C PHE A 40 20.52 7.23 25.85
N LEU A 41 20.67 6.19 26.68
CA LEU A 41 21.04 6.32 28.10
C LEU A 41 22.48 6.84 28.28
N ILE A 42 23.43 6.44 27.43
CA ILE A 42 24.83 6.90 27.50
C ILE A 42 24.99 8.32 26.94
N SER A 43 24.22 8.72 25.92
CA SER A 43 24.36 10.05 25.30
C SER A 43 23.64 11.16 26.08
N CYS A 44 22.57 10.86 26.82
CA CYS A 44 21.95 11.83 27.74
C CYS A 44 22.81 12.07 28.99
N PHE A 45 23.51 11.04 29.49
CA PHE A 45 24.36 11.17 30.68
C PHE A 45 25.66 11.97 30.46
N SER A 46 26.15 12.09 29.21
CA SER A 46 27.40 12.80 28.88
C SER A 46 27.20 14.30 28.57
N LEU A 47 26.02 14.69 28.08
CA LEU A 47 25.72 16.07 27.67
C LEU A 47 25.18 16.95 28.81
N GLU A 48 24.52 16.39 29.82
CA GLU A 48 24.00 17.15 30.97
C GLU A 48 25.04 17.36 32.09
N THR A 49 25.96 16.43 32.31
CA THR A 49 27.05 16.61 33.29
C THR A 49 28.11 17.61 32.82
N THR A 50 28.37 17.69 31.51
CA THR A 50 29.36 18.64 30.96
C THR A 50 28.82 20.08 30.88
N LYS A 51 27.49 20.27 30.75
CA LYS A 51 26.86 21.61 30.79
C LYS A 51 26.71 22.18 32.20
N LEU A 52 26.59 21.35 33.23
CA LEU A 52 26.49 21.80 34.62
C LEU A 52 27.84 22.23 35.23
N ILE A 53 28.96 21.70 34.72
CA ILE A 53 30.30 22.03 35.24
C ILE A 53 30.89 23.28 34.55
N MET A 54 30.50 23.58 33.30
CA MET A 54 31.02 24.75 32.56
C MET A 54 30.21 26.05 32.71
N THR A 55 29.06 26.05 33.41
CA THR A 55 28.28 27.28 33.68
C THR A 55 28.54 27.90 35.05
N SER A 56 29.45 27.33 35.85
CA SER A 56 29.81 27.84 37.18
C SER A 56 31.00 28.82 37.21
N GLN A 57 31.63 29.13 36.07
CA GLN A 57 32.85 29.98 36.04
C GLN A 57 32.73 31.27 35.21
N ALA A 58 31.57 31.60 34.67
CA ALA A 58 31.40 32.79 33.83
C ALA A 58 30.17 33.62 34.25
N HIS A 59 30.22 34.23 35.44
CA HIS A 59 29.49 35.47 35.77
C HIS A 59 29.96 36.02 37.13
N ILE A 60 31.20 36.51 37.16
CA ILE A 60 31.64 37.47 38.18
C ILE A 60 32.07 38.72 37.41
N GLY A 61 31.17 39.69 37.29
CA GLY A 61 31.47 40.92 36.56
C GLY A 61 30.26 41.71 36.09
N ALA A 62 29.22 41.87 36.92
CA ALA A 62 28.22 42.94 36.78
C ALA A 62 27.24 42.87 37.95
N LEU A 63 27.57 43.48 39.09
CA LEU A 63 26.61 43.74 40.18
C LEU A 63 27.12 44.88 41.07
N SER A 64 27.38 46.02 40.45
CA SER A 64 27.52 47.30 41.14
C SER A 64 26.23 48.09 40.96
N ARG A 65 25.21 47.81 41.79
CA ARG A 65 24.07 48.66 42.19
C ARG A 65 22.94 47.81 42.77
N LEU A 66 23.00 47.50 44.07
CA LEU A 66 21.83 47.10 44.86
C LEU A 66 21.94 47.67 46.30
N PRO A 67 20.83 48.05 46.97
CA PRO A 67 20.85 48.82 48.22
C PRO A 67 21.17 47.98 49.46
N LEU A 68 21.71 48.63 50.49
CA LEU A 68 22.27 48.08 51.74
C LEU A 68 21.30 47.28 52.65
N GLY A 69 20.03 47.11 52.29
CA GLY A 69 19.02 46.39 53.10
C GLY A 69 19.03 44.86 52.97
N LEU A 70 19.75 44.28 52.01
CA LEU A 70 19.71 42.84 51.71
C LEU A 70 20.98 42.07 52.08
N ARG A 71 21.98 42.71 52.70
CA ARG A 71 23.20 42.03 53.18
C ARG A 71 22.98 41.18 54.44
N GLY A 72 21.98 41.50 55.27
CA GLY A 72 21.74 40.78 56.53
C GLY A 72 21.04 39.42 56.40
N GLY A 73 20.43 39.12 55.24
CA GLY A 73 19.70 37.87 55.03
C GLY A 73 20.56 36.70 54.52
N ILE A 74 21.72 36.98 53.94
CA ILE A 74 22.54 35.97 53.25
C ILE A 74 23.58 35.34 54.19
N GLU A 75 23.99 36.02 55.27
CA GLU A 75 24.94 35.46 56.25
C GLU A 75 24.30 34.43 57.21
N ASN A 76 22.99 34.50 57.45
CA ASN A 76 22.30 33.53 58.32
C ASN A 76 21.95 32.20 57.65
N VAL A 77 22.03 32.11 56.32
CA VAL A 77 21.85 30.85 55.58
C VAL A 77 23.16 30.05 55.52
N ALA A 78 24.31 30.67 55.82
CA ALA A 78 25.62 30.02 55.77
C ALA A 78 26.00 29.19 57.03
N ARG A 79 25.21 29.27 58.12
CA ARG A 79 25.50 28.55 59.39
C ARG A 79 24.59 27.36 59.69
N GLY A 80 23.76 26.95 58.73
CA GLY A 80 22.91 25.75 58.82
C GLY A 80 23.33 24.66 57.85
N ARG A 81 24.62 24.29 57.78
CA ARG A 81 25.04 23.06 57.08
C ARG A 81 24.66 21.84 57.93
N HIS A 82 23.37 21.51 57.95
CA HIS A 82 22.97 20.13 58.13
C HIS A 82 23.50 19.35 56.93
N ASN A 83 24.20 18.24 57.20
CA ASN A 83 24.53 17.21 56.23
C ASN A 83 23.25 16.71 55.55
N ILE A 84 22.82 17.39 54.49
CA ILE A 84 21.98 16.76 53.48
C ILE A 84 22.97 15.97 52.63
N SER A 85 23.29 14.76 53.10
CA SER A 85 23.78 13.75 52.17
C SER A 85 22.65 13.60 51.15
N TRP A 86 22.84 14.13 49.95
CA TRP A 86 22.10 13.63 48.80
C TRP A 86 22.37 12.13 48.83
N PRO A 87 21.39 11.27 49.15
CA PRO A 87 21.63 9.85 49.05
C PRO A 87 21.95 9.68 47.58
N LEU A 88 23.20 9.31 47.29
CA LEU A 88 23.62 8.83 45.98
C LEU A 88 22.44 8.01 45.46
N LEU A 89 21.77 8.51 44.41
CA LEU A 89 20.74 7.80 43.67
C LEU A 89 21.18 6.35 43.66
N ASN A 90 20.51 5.50 44.45
CA ASN A 90 21.03 4.18 44.77
C ASN A 90 21.10 3.46 43.42
N LEU A 91 22.31 3.39 42.84
CA LEU A 91 22.49 2.95 41.46
C LEU A 91 21.98 1.51 41.33
N ASP A 92 22.00 0.74 42.42
CA ASP A 92 21.39 -0.57 42.51
C ASP A 92 19.87 -0.53 42.46
N LEU A 93 19.21 0.44 43.13
CA LEU A 93 17.76 0.63 43.01
C LEU A 93 17.38 1.04 41.59
N LEU A 94 18.10 1.98 40.98
CA LEU A 94 17.86 2.38 39.58
C LEU A 94 18.08 1.21 38.62
N ARG A 95 19.17 0.44 38.79
CA ARG A 95 19.46 -0.78 38.04
C ARG A 95 18.35 -1.81 38.19
N ASN A 96 17.85 -2.04 39.39
CA ASN A 96 16.77 -2.98 39.66
C ASN A 96 15.45 -2.53 39.03
N ILE A 97 15.13 -1.23 39.07
CA ILE A 97 13.96 -0.67 38.40
C ILE A 97 14.08 -0.85 36.88
N LEU A 98 15.24 -0.52 36.29
CA LEU A 98 15.47 -0.70 34.86
C LEU A 98 15.39 -2.17 34.43
N LEU A 99 15.96 -3.08 35.23
CA LEU A 99 15.85 -4.52 35.00
C LEU A 99 14.40 -5.00 35.11
N PHE A 100 13.66 -4.54 36.12
CA PHE A 100 12.24 -4.86 36.27
C PHE A 100 11.42 -4.38 35.07
N LEU A 101 11.60 -3.13 34.64
CA LEU A 101 10.92 -2.58 33.46
C LEU A 101 11.28 -3.34 32.18
N PHE A 102 12.53 -3.75 32.04
CA PHE A 102 12.98 -4.60 30.94
C PHE A 102 12.29 -5.96 30.97
N VAL A 103 12.38 -6.70 32.08
CA VAL A 103 11.76 -8.02 32.24
C VAL A 103 10.24 -7.94 32.07
N TRP A 104 9.58 -6.93 32.63
CA TRP A 104 8.16 -6.69 32.47
C TRP A 104 7.78 -6.44 31.01
N ARG A 105 8.52 -5.58 30.29
CA ARG A 105 8.27 -5.27 28.88
C ARG A 105 8.41 -6.52 28.00
N TRP A 106 9.47 -7.29 28.18
CA TRP A 106 9.71 -8.51 27.41
C TRP A 106 8.78 -9.65 27.81
N GLY A 107 8.50 -9.83 29.10
CA GLY A 107 7.54 -10.79 29.61
C GLY A 107 6.14 -10.54 29.08
N ARG A 108 5.70 -9.27 29.05
CA ARG A 108 4.41 -8.87 28.46
C ARG A 108 4.38 -9.19 26.96
N ARG A 109 5.45 -8.88 26.22
CA ARG A 109 5.54 -9.21 24.77
C ARG A 109 5.48 -10.72 24.53
N ALA A 110 6.23 -11.50 25.30
CA ALA A 110 6.22 -12.95 25.22
C ALA A 110 4.83 -13.54 25.55
N PHE A 111 4.17 -13.03 26.58
CA PHE A 111 2.81 -13.43 26.94
C PHE A 111 1.83 -13.23 25.79
N TRP A 112 1.82 -12.03 25.17
CA TRP A 112 0.91 -11.76 24.05
C TRP A 112 1.24 -12.57 22.81
N GLN A 113 2.53 -12.82 22.54
CA GLN A 113 2.96 -13.71 21.46
C GLN A 113 2.44 -15.13 21.67
N LEU A 114 2.67 -15.70 22.87
CA LEU A 114 2.24 -17.05 23.23
C LEU A 114 0.71 -17.19 23.27
N ARG A 115 0.01 -16.18 23.79
CA ARG A 115 -1.47 -16.16 23.80
C ARG A 115 -2.05 -16.10 22.39
N GLY A 116 -1.47 -15.28 21.52
CA GLY A 116 -1.95 -15.06 20.16
C GLY A 116 -1.70 -16.26 19.25
N ARG A 117 -0.45 -16.71 19.21
CA ARG A 117 0.06 -17.72 18.27
C ARG A 117 0.08 -19.14 18.86
N GLY A 118 -0.08 -19.30 20.17
CA GLY A 118 0.19 -20.56 20.88
C GLY A 118 1.67 -20.88 20.95
N ILE A 119 2.04 -21.95 21.66
CA ILE A 119 3.43 -22.41 21.76
C ILE A 119 3.94 -22.84 20.38
N VAL A 120 3.20 -23.71 19.69
CA VAL A 120 3.58 -24.23 18.36
C VAL A 120 3.71 -23.08 17.36
N GLY A 121 2.70 -22.21 17.24
CA GLY A 121 2.76 -21.09 16.30
C GLY A 121 3.88 -20.10 16.63
N SER A 122 4.19 -19.88 17.91
CA SER A 122 5.33 -19.03 18.31
C SER A 122 6.68 -19.65 17.93
N VAL A 123 6.83 -20.96 18.11
CA VAL A 123 8.05 -21.70 17.71
C VAL A 123 8.20 -21.71 16.19
N VAL A 124 7.11 -21.95 15.44
CA VAL A 124 7.12 -21.89 13.97
C VAL A 124 7.51 -20.50 13.48
N GLU A 125 6.92 -19.44 14.04
CA GLU A 125 7.24 -18.06 13.67
C GLU A 125 8.70 -17.72 14.02
N LEU A 126 9.20 -18.17 15.16
CA LEU A 126 10.61 -18.02 15.54
C LEU A 126 11.53 -18.74 14.54
N TYR A 127 11.21 -19.99 14.17
CA TYR A 127 11.96 -20.76 13.18
C TYR A 127 11.97 -20.08 11.82
N VAL A 128 10.81 -19.62 11.32
CA VAL A 128 10.70 -18.91 10.03
C VAL A 128 11.52 -17.63 10.05
N ASN A 129 11.46 -16.86 11.14
CA ASN A 129 12.23 -15.64 11.30
C ASN A 129 13.75 -15.91 11.34
N ILE A 130 14.19 -16.90 12.12
CA ILE A 130 15.60 -17.30 12.18
C ILE A 130 16.07 -17.77 10.80
N ARG A 131 15.33 -18.68 10.15
CA ARG A 131 15.64 -19.16 8.79
C ARG A 131 15.76 -18.01 7.80
N ARG A 132 14.82 -17.07 7.80
CA ARG A 132 14.85 -15.88 6.94
C ARG A 132 16.10 -15.02 7.20
N ILE A 133 16.45 -14.79 8.47
CA ILE A 133 17.63 -13.99 8.85
C ILE A 133 18.92 -14.69 8.42
N LEU A 134 19.09 -15.98 8.77
CA LEU A 134 20.26 -16.77 8.41
C LEU A 134 20.43 -16.89 6.90
N TYR A 135 19.33 -17.13 6.16
CA TYR A 135 19.37 -17.15 4.70
C TYR A 135 19.73 -15.76 4.13
N GLY A 136 19.30 -14.68 4.78
CA GLY A 136 19.73 -13.33 4.43
C GLY A 136 21.22 -13.08 4.66
N TYR A 137 21.82 -13.66 5.70
CA TYR A 137 23.27 -13.62 5.88
C TYR A 137 24.00 -14.46 4.82
N PHE A 138 23.47 -15.64 4.49
CA PHE A 138 24.00 -16.49 3.42
C PHE A 138 24.03 -15.77 2.06
N LEU A 139 22.92 -15.13 1.66
CA LEU A 139 22.85 -14.37 0.40
C LEU A 139 23.84 -13.19 0.35
N ARG A 140 24.31 -12.71 1.50
CA ARG A 140 25.30 -11.61 1.61
C ARG A 140 26.73 -12.09 1.78
N ALA A 141 26.97 -13.41 1.91
CA ALA A 141 28.31 -13.94 2.05
C ALA A 141 29.16 -13.62 0.81
N PRO A 142 30.47 -13.37 0.98
CA PRO A 142 31.38 -13.18 -0.14
C PRO A 142 31.29 -14.35 -1.14
N GLY A 143 31.30 -14.06 -2.45
CA GLY A 143 31.10 -15.05 -3.52
C GLY A 143 29.63 -15.30 -3.86
N VAL A 144 28.76 -15.58 -2.88
CA VAL A 144 27.30 -15.73 -3.11
C VAL A 144 26.70 -14.40 -3.53
N ARG A 145 27.02 -13.32 -2.78
CA ARG A 145 26.53 -11.97 -3.07
C ARG A 145 26.83 -11.54 -4.51
N ASN A 146 28.05 -11.80 -4.99
CA ASN A 146 28.45 -11.41 -6.35
C ASN A 146 27.64 -12.15 -7.42
N LYS A 147 27.39 -13.46 -7.23
CA LYS A 147 26.55 -14.25 -8.15
C LYS A 147 25.09 -13.78 -8.14
N VAL A 148 24.53 -13.51 -6.97
CA VAL A 148 23.15 -13.00 -6.83
C VAL A 148 23.04 -11.64 -7.52
N GLN A 149 23.97 -10.72 -7.26
CA GLN A 149 23.97 -9.40 -7.90
C GLN A 149 24.12 -9.50 -9.43
N GLN A 150 24.97 -10.40 -9.92
CA GLN A 150 25.11 -10.65 -11.36
C GLN A 150 23.78 -11.13 -11.97
N GLN A 151 23.11 -12.11 -11.36
CA GLN A 151 21.83 -12.64 -11.85
C GLN A 151 20.70 -11.59 -11.80
N VAL A 152 20.65 -10.79 -10.74
CA VAL A 152 19.71 -9.67 -10.64
C VAL A 152 19.97 -8.66 -11.76
N GLN A 153 21.23 -8.29 -11.99
CA GLN A 153 21.60 -7.35 -13.04
C GLN A 153 21.28 -7.88 -14.44
N GLU A 154 21.57 -9.15 -14.73
CA GLU A 154 21.21 -9.80 -16.00
C GLU A 154 19.70 -9.80 -16.23
N SER A 155 18.91 -10.04 -15.17
CA SER A 155 17.45 -10.00 -15.23
C SER A 155 16.93 -8.57 -15.48
N LEU A 156 17.52 -7.57 -14.82
CA LEU A 156 17.19 -6.15 -15.01
C LEU A 156 17.58 -5.64 -16.40
N VAL A 157 18.67 -6.12 -16.98
CA VAL A 157 19.04 -5.80 -18.38
C VAL A 157 17.99 -6.32 -19.35
N LYS A 158 17.60 -7.60 -19.22
CA LYS A 158 16.53 -8.18 -20.05
C LYS A 158 15.20 -7.41 -19.90
N LEU A 159 14.86 -7.03 -18.68
CA LEU A 159 13.65 -6.26 -18.40
C LEU A 159 13.72 -4.85 -19.00
N SER A 160 14.88 -4.18 -18.89
CA SER A 160 15.11 -2.89 -19.54
C SER A 160 15.03 -2.97 -21.05
N ASP A 161 15.54 -4.05 -21.66
CA ASP A 161 15.48 -4.27 -23.10
C ASP A 161 14.05 -4.50 -23.59
N LYS A 162 13.19 -5.10 -22.75
CA LYS A 162 11.77 -5.36 -23.04
C LYS A 162 10.87 -4.12 -22.83
N LEU A 163 11.12 -3.33 -21.79
CA LEU A 163 10.20 -2.26 -21.37
C LEU A 163 10.56 -0.87 -21.89
N VAL A 164 11.84 -0.60 -22.16
CA VAL A 164 12.28 0.74 -22.57
C VAL A 164 12.28 0.81 -24.09
N PRO A 165 11.40 1.60 -24.73
CA PRO A 165 11.33 1.70 -26.19
C PRO A 165 12.68 2.18 -26.77
N LYS A 166 13.19 1.46 -27.77
CA LYS A 166 14.47 1.80 -28.43
C LYS A 166 14.28 2.75 -29.61
N ASP A 167 13.16 2.63 -30.31
CA ASP A 167 12.90 3.32 -31.59
C ASP A 167 12.00 4.56 -31.45
N GLN A 168 12.07 5.24 -30.31
CA GLN A 168 11.26 6.44 -30.02
C GLN A 168 12.15 7.67 -29.85
N ILE A 169 11.64 8.84 -30.24
CA ILE A 169 12.31 10.12 -29.99
C ILE A 169 12.32 10.38 -28.49
N ARG A 170 13.49 10.67 -27.93
CA ARG A 170 13.67 10.90 -26.49
C ARG A 170 13.92 12.37 -26.19
N TYR A 171 12.96 13.01 -25.52
CA TYR A 171 13.08 14.37 -25.03
C TYR A 171 13.72 14.37 -23.63
N LEU A 172 15.05 14.39 -23.55
CA LEU A 172 15.81 14.33 -22.28
C LEU A 172 16.03 15.70 -21.61
N SER A 173 15.71 16.78 -22.32
CA SER A 173 15.75 18.14 -21.82
C SER A 173 14.55 18.91 -22.37
N LEU A 174 14.17 19.99 -21.69
CA LEU A 174 13.17 20.92 -22.23
C LEU A 174 13.62 21.42 -23.61
N PRO A 175 12.72 21.50 -24.60
CA PRO A 175 13.06 22.08 -25.89
C PRO A 175 13.41 23.56 -25.71
N LYS A 176 14.38 24.05 -26.48
CA LYS A 176 14.85 25.44 -26.39
C LYS A 176 13.72 26.43 -26.65
N ASP A 177 12.90 26.12 -27.64
CA ASP A 177 11.69 26.86 -28.01
C ASP A 177 10.48 25.91 -27.87
N GLY A 178 9.30 26.46 -27.56
CA GLY A 178 8.09 25.66 -27.43
C GLY A 178 7.74 24.96 -28.75
N LEU A 179 7.44 23.66 -28.69
CA LEU A 179 7.01 22.91 -29.87
C LEU A 179 5.64 23.42 -30.35
N PRO A 180 5.40 23.49 -31.68
CA PRO A 180 4.08 23.80 -32.22
C PRO A 180 3.03 22.82 -31.70
N ILE A 181 1.81 23.30 -31.45
CA ILE A 181 0.72 22.49 -30.90
C ILE A 181 0.46 21.24 -31.75
N ASP A 182 0.46 21.38 -33.08
CA ASP A 182 0.20 20.24 -33.97
C ASP A 182 1.33 19.20 -33.95
N THR A 183 2.57 19.62 -33.69
CA THR A 183 3.68 18.69 -33.44
C THR A 183 3.45 17.89 -32.16
N VAL A 184 3.01 18.55 -31.09
CA VAL A 184 2.68 17.86 -29.83
C VAL A 184 1.48 16.94 -30.00
N ARG A 185 0.46 17.33 -30.77
CA ARG A 185 -0.70 16.47 -31.08
C ARG A 185 -0.29 15.23 -31.86
N ALA A 186 0.53 15.37 -32.90
CA ALA A 186 1.04 14.24 -33.66
C ALA A 186 1.87 13.30 -32.77
N GLU A 187 2.66 13.85 -31.85
CA GLU A 187 3.41 13.05 -30.89
C GLU A 187 2.50 12.32 -29.89
N LEU A 188 1.45 12.97 -29.38
CA LEU A 188 0.46 12.31 -28.53
C LEU A 188 -0.23 11.15 -29.25
N GLU A 189 -0.55 11.31 -30.54
CA GLU A 189 -1.11 10.24 -31.38
C GLU A 189 -0.12 9.09 -31.58
N ASN A 190 1.16 9.39 -31.84
CA ASN A 190 2.20 8.38 -31.93
C ASN A 190 2.34 7.58 -30.62
N LEU A 191 2.34 8.27 -29.48
CA LEU A 191 2.45 7.67 -28.15
C LEU A 191 1.23 6.81 -27.80
N ALA A 192 0.03 7.28 -28.16
CA ALA A 192 -1.21 6.52 -27.95
C ALA A 192 -1.27 5.24 -28.79
N ASN A 193 -0.65 5.24 -29.97
CA ASN A 193 -0.60 4.10 -30.90
C ASN A 193 0.64 3.21 -30.71
N MET A 194 1.44 3.41 -29.66
CA MET A 194 2.54 2.52 -29.33
C MET A 194 2.02 1.10 -29.11
N ASP A 195 2.82 0.09 -29.48
CA ASP A 195 2.46 -1.31 -29.24
C ASP A 195 2.19 -1.54 -27.75
N HIS A 196 1.00 -2.03 -27.46
CA HIS A 196 0.53 -2.26 -26.11
C HIS A 196 -0.45 -3.43 -26.09
N THR A 197 -0.64 -3.97 -24.91
CA THR A 197 -1.67 -4.96 -24.67
C THR A 197 -3.04 -4.39 -25.04
N ARG A 198 -3.70 -5.00 -26.02
CA ARG A 198 -5.04 -4.61 -26.52
C ARG A 198 -6.12 -4.89 -25.47
N TRP A 199 -6.30 -3.95 -24.54
CA TRP A 199 -7.34 -4.04 -23.51
C TRP A 199 -8.74 -3.86 -24.12
N GLU A 200 -8.82 -3.21 -25.27
CA GLU A 200 -10.03 -2.97 -26.08
C GLU A 200 -10.67 -4.30 -26.51
N ASP A 201 -9.86 -5.33 -26.75
CA ASP A 201 -10.33 -6.66 -27.12
C ASP A 201 -10.79 -7.49 -25.91
N GLY A 202 -10.58 -7.02 -24.68
CA GLY A 202 -11.00 -7.70 -23.46
C GLY A 202 -10.04 -8.76 -22.91
N TYR A 203 -8.77 -8.76 -23.33
CA TYR A 203 -7.78 -9.78 -22.96
C TYR A 203 -7.01 -9.48 -21.65
N VAL A 204 -7.43 -8.46 -20.91
CA VAL A 204 -6.71 -7.94 -19.73
C VAL A 204 -7.54 -8.09 -18.47
N SER A 205 -7.02 -8.88 -17.51
CA SER A 205 -7.62 -9.06 -16.19
C SER A 205 -7.66 -7.74 -15.40
N GLY A 206 -8.86 -7.27 -15.07
CA GLY A 206 -9.02 -5.99 -14.39
C GLY A 206 -8.61 -4.84 -15.30
N ALA A 207 -7.64 -4.02 -14.87
CA ALA A 207 -7.10 -2.84 -15.55
C ALA A 207 -8.15 -1.80 -16.02
N VAL A 208 -8.95 -2.12 -17.04
CA VAL A 208 -10.05 -1.31 -17.60
C VAL A 208 -11.40 -1.95 -17.27
N TYR A 209 -12.28 -1.18 -16.63
CA TYR A 209 -13.49 -1.71 -16.00
C TYR A 209 -14.77 -1.60 -16.84
N HIS A 210 -14.88 -0.55 -17.68
CA HIS A 210 -16.00 -0.39 -18.62
C HIS A 210 -15.55 -0.46 -20.08
N GLY A 211 -14.66 0.45 -20.53
CA GLY A 211 -14.17 0.49 -21.91
C GLY A 211 -15.20 0.94 -22.95
N GLU A 212 -16.34 1.48 -22.51
CA GLU A 212 -17.42 1.96 -23.39
C GLU A 212 -17.16 3.38 -23.91
N ASP A 213 -17.19 3.56 -25.23
CA ASP A 213 -16.82 4.80 -25.94
C ASP A 213 -17.68 6.01 -25.52
N GLU A 214 -19.00 5.86 -25.45
CA GLU A 214 -19.91 6.95 -25.09
C GLU A 214 -19.60 7.51 -23.68
N LEU A 215 -19.28 6.62 -22.73
CA LEU A 215 -18.92 7.04 -21.38
C LEU A 215 -17.53 7.70 -21.36
N MET A 216 -16.55 7.17 -22.11
CA MET A 216 -15.23 7.79 -22.22
C MET A 216 -15.29 9.19 -22.83
N GLN A 217 -16.15 9.38 -23.85
CA GLN A 217 -16.38 10.69 -24.47
C GLN A 217 -16.96 11.67 -23.45
N LEU A 218 -18.02 11.28 -22.72
CA LEU A 218 -18.62 12.12 -21.68
C LEU A 218 -17.61 12.47 -20.57
N GLN A 219 -16.79 11.51 -20.15
CA GLN A 219 -15.74 11.74 -19.16
C GLN A 219 -14.68 12.72 -19.67
N THR A 220 -14.32 12.64 -20.95
CA THR A 220 -13.38 13.57 -21.61
C THR A 220 -13.96 14.98 -21.70
N GLU A 221 -15.25 15.11 -22.03
CA GLU A 221 -15.95 16.39 -22.02
C GLU A 221 -16.02 17.00 -20.61
N ALA A 222 -16.32 16.18 -19.60
CA ALA A 222 -16.29 16.60 -18.20
C ALA A 222 -14.88 17.03 -17.78
N PHE A 223 -13.85 16.27 -18.16
CA PHE A 223 -12.46 16.62 -17.88
C PHE A 223 -12.11 17.99 -18.49
N GLY A 224 -12.41 18.17 -19.78
CA GLY A 224 -12.17 19.42 -20.51
C GLY A 224 -12.76 20.64 -19.81
N LYS A 225 -14.02 20.56 -19.38
CA LYS A 225 -14.72 21.65 -18.67
C LYS A 225 -14.09 22.03 -17.33
N PHE A 226 -13.42 21.10 -16.66
CA PHE A 226 -12.88 21.29 -15.30
C PHE A 226 -11.35 21.15 -15.22
N THR A 227 -10.65 21.25 -16.37
CA THR A 227 -9.20 21.00 -16.51
C THR A 227 -8.34 21.75 -15.48
N VAL A 228 -8.70 23.00 -15.17
CA VAL A 228 -7.94 23.86 -14.23
C VAL A 228 -8.48 23.84 -12.80
N ALA A 229 -9.55 23.08 -12.55
CA ALA A 229 -10.24 23.12 -11.27
C ALA A 229 -9.43 22.42 -10.17
N ASN A 230 -9.27 23.09 -9.04
CA ASN A 230 -8.57 22.57 -7.87
C ASN A 230 -9.45 22.70 -6.62
N PRO A 231 -9.94 21.59 -6.03
CA PRO A 231 -10.91 21.63 -4.95
C PRO A 231 -10.35 22.16 -3.62
N ILE A 232 -9.06 22.48 -3.52
CA ILE A 232 -8.52 23.24 -2.38
C ILE A 232 -9.03 24.70 -2.35
N HIS A 233 -9.53 25.21 -3.49
CA HIS A 233 -10.14 26.53 -3.64
C HIS A 233 -11.66 26.39 -3.89
N PRO A 234 -12.46 25.98 -2.88
CA PRO A 234 -13.88 25.67 -3.06
C PRO A 234 -14.74 26.90 -3.40
N ASP A 235 -14.27 28.10 -3.09
CA ASP A 235 -14.85 29.40 -3.46
C ASP A 235 -14.65 29.72 -4.94
N VAL A 236 -13.48 29.35 -5.50
CA VAL A 236 -13.17 29.49 -6.93
C VAL A 236 -13.85 28.40 -7.76
N PHE A 237 -13.94 27.17 -7.24
CA PHE A 237 -14.50 26.01 -7.93
C PHE A 237 -15.68 25.36 -7.19
N PRO A 238 -16.78 26.11 -6.94
CA PRO A 238 -17.91 25.61 -6.14
C PRO A 238 -18.63 24.43 -6.80
N GLY A 239 -18.62 24.35 -8.14
CA GLY A 239 -19.18 23.22 -8.89
C GLY A 239 -18.47 21.90 -8.59
N VAL A 240 -17.13 21.91 -8.55
CA VAL A 240 -16.34 20.71 -8.19
C VAL A 240 -16.59 20.33 -6.75
N ARG A 241 -16.64 21.30 -5.83
CA ARG A 241 -16.97 21.04 -4.42
C ARG A 241 -18.36 20.42 -4.26
N LYS A 242 -19.37 20.86 -5.04
CA LYS A 242 -20.70 20.25 -5.06
C LYS A 242 -20.62 18.80 -5.54
N MET A 243 -20.03 18.56 -6.72
CA MET A 243 -19.88 17.22 -7.30
C MET A 243 -19.14 16.26 -6.36
N GLU A 244 -18.05 16.71 -5.74
CA GLU A 244 -17.27 15.90 -4.80
C GLU A 244 -18.12 15.41 -3.62
N ALA A 245 -18.93 16.30 -3.05
CA ALA A 245 -19.78 15.95 -1.93
C ALA A 245 -20.94 15.04 -2.32
N GLU A 246 -21.51 15.22 -3.52
CA GLU A 246 -22.54 14.33 -4.06
C GLU A 246 -21.98 12.94 -4.33
N VAL A 247 -20.78 12.82 -4.89
CA VAL A 247 -20.06 11.54 -5.04
C VAL A 247 -19.98 10.82 -3.69
N VAL A 248 -19.42 11.48 -2.67
CA VAL A 248 -19.32 10.87 -1.33
C VAL A 248 -20.70 10.49 -0.77
N SER A 249 -21.71 11.36 -0.94
CA SER A 249 -23.07 11.10 -0.45
C SER A 249 -23.73 9.90 -1.12
N MET A 250 -23.56 9.75 -2.44
CA MET A 250 -24.09 8.60 -3.18
C MET A 250 -23.44 7.31 -2.72
N VAL A 251 -22.11 7.27 -2.57
CA VAL A 251 -21.43 6.07 -2.08
C VAL A 251 -21.82 5.75 -0.63
N LEU A 252 -21.98 6.76 0.24
CA LEU A 252 -22.53 6.54 1.59
C LEU A 252 -23.92 5.89 1.54
N SER A 253 -24.79 6.35 0.65
CA SER A 253 -26.14 5.79 0.47
C SER A 253 -26.09 4.33 0.00
N ILE A 254 -25.26 4.02 -1.00
CA ILE A 254 -25.06 2.66 -1.54
C ILE A 254 -24.63 1.67 -0.45
N PHE A 255 -23.81 2.13 0.51
CA PHE A 255 -23.29 1.31 1.61
C PHE A 255 -24.12 1.40 2.89
N HIS A 256 -25.37 1.86 2.80
CA HIS A 256 -26.33 1.94 3.90
C HIS A 256 -25.78 2.71 5.12
N ALA A 257 -25.05 3.79 4.87
CA ALA A 257 -24.44 4.56 5.94
C ALA A 257 -25.52 5.19 6.85
N PRO A 258 -25.35 5.16 8.18
CA PRO A 258 -26.32 5.74 9.11
C PRO A 258 -26.32 7.27 9.03
N PRO A 259 -27.38 7.93 9.55
CA PRO A 259 -27.37 9.38 9.74
C PRO A 259 -26.13 9.84 10.54
N GLY A 260 -25.51 10.93 10.08
CA GLY A 260 -24.27 11.45 10.67
C GLY A 260 -22.98 10.78 10.18
N ALA A 261 -23.09 9.75 9.32
CA ALA A 261 -21.95 9.22 8.58
C ALA A 261 -21.36 10.26 7.61
N ALA A 262 -20.08 10.09 7.28
CA ALA A 262 -19.38 11.03 6.43
C ALA A 262 -18.24 10.33 5.67
N GLY A 263 -17.76 10.94 4.59
CA GLY A 263 -16.62 10.40 3.84
C GLY A 263 -15.75 11.49 3.24
N ALA A 264 -14.75 11.07 2.47
CA ALA A 264 -13.93 11.94 1.65
C ALA A 264 -13.55 11.23 0.34
N SER A 265 -13.42 12.00 -0.73
CA SER A 265 -12.84 11.52 -1.98
C SER A 265 -11.32 11.42 -1.84
N THR A 266 -10.73 10.43 -2.51
CA THR A 266 -9.30 10.13 -2.49
C THR A 266 -8.82 9.83 -3.90
N SER A 267 -7.50 9.81 -4.08
CA SER A 267 -6.87 9.54 -5.39
C SER A 267 -6.96 8.07 -5.83
N GLY A 268 -7.40 7.17 -4.94
CA GLY A 268 -7.49 5.74 -5.22
C GLY A 268 -7.58 4.91 -3.94
N GLY A 269 -7.78 3.60 -4.07
CA GLY A 269 -7.99 2.71 -2.93
C GLY A 269 -6.82 2.67 -1.95
N THR A 270 -5.59 2.83 -2.44
CA THR A 270 -4.41 2.95 -1.57
C THR A 270 -4.52 4.19 -0.67
N ASP A 271 -4.91 5.35 -1.22
CA ASP A 271 -5.09 6.59 -0.47
C ASP A 271 -6.26 6.47 0.52
N SER A 272 -7.35 5.80 0.13
CA SER A 272 -8.46 5.46 1.04
C SER A 272 -8.03 4.59 2.21
N ILE A 273 -7.26 3.53 1.96
CA ILE A 273 -6.73 2.64 3.00
C ILE A 273 -5.76 3.39 3.92
N LEU A 274 -4.85 4.19 3.35
CA LEU A 274 -3.92 5.01 4.13
C LEU A 274 -4.67 5.99 5.03
N SER A 275 -5.69 6.67 4.50
CA SER A 275 -6.53 7.62 5.25
C SER A 275 -7.27 6.93 6.39
N ALA A 276 -7.87 5.75 6.16
CA ALA A 276 -8.54 4.97 7.21
C ALA A 276 -7.57 4.50 8.29
N CYS A 277 -6.36 4.06 7.92
CA CYS A 277 -5.32 3.69 8.87
C CYS A 277 -4.85 4.90 9.69
N LEU A 278 -4.62 6.05 9.04
CA LEU A 278 -4.26 7.27 9.73
C LEU A 278 -5.33 7.67 10.76
N ALA A 279 -6.60 7.65 10.36
CA ALA A 279 -7.72 7.96 11.25
C ALA A 279 -7.78 7.01 12.46
N ALA A 280 -7.67 5.69 12.24
CA ALA A 280 -7.68 4.70 13.31
C ALA A 280 -6.50 4.88 14.29
N ARG A 281 -5.31 5.21 13.77
CA ARG A 281 -4.12 5.52 14.60
C ARG A 281 -4.34 6.77 15.43
N GLN A 282 -4.81 7.86 14.81
CA GLN A 282 -5.00 9.13 15.50
C GLN A 282 -6.09 9.04 16.56
N GLN A 283 -7.19 8.32 16.26
CA GLN A 283 -8.20 8.04 17.28
C GLN A 283 -7.61 7.30 18.46
N ALA A 284 -6.87 6.20 18.22
CA ALA A 284 -6.28 5.42 19.30
C ALA A 284 -5.24 6.18 20.11
N TYR A 285 -4.48 7.08 19.48
CA TYR A 285 -3.56 7.96 20.19
C TYR A 285 -4.31 8.97 21.06
N ASN A 286 -5.28 9.69 20.50
CA ASN A 286 -6.00 10.77 21.18
C ASN A 286 -6.95 10.27 22.28
N GLU A 287 -7.66 9.16 22.05
CA GLU A 287 -8.66 8.65 22.99
C GLU A 287 -8.11 7.61 23.98
N ARG A 288 -7.04 6.89 23.60
CA ARG A 288 -6.50 5.76 24.38
C ARG A 288 -5.00 5.87 24.72
N GLY A 289 -4.29 6.89 24.24
CA GLY A 289 -2.86 7.08 24.51
C GLY A 289 -1.94 6.03 23.88
N ILE A 290 -2.36 5.35 22.82
CA ILE A 290 -1.57 4.26 22.21
C ILE A 290 -0.47 4.83 21.32
N THR A 291 0.79 4.54 21.67
CA THR A 291 1.99 5.00 20.94
C THR A 291 2.66 3.91 20.09
N GLU A 292 2.35 2.63 20.33
CA GLU A 292 2.83 1.47 19.55
C GLU A 292 1.63 0.76 18.90
N PRO A 293 0.95 1.36 17.90
CA PRO A 293 -0.31 0.83 17.37
C PRO A 293 -0.13 -0.52 16.65
N GLU A 294 -1.05 -1.44 16.88
CA GLU A 294 -1.05 -2.77 16.23
C GLU A 294 -2.32 -2.99 15.38
N MET A 295 -2.15 -3.59 14.20
CA MET A 295 -3.23 -3.94 13.26
C MET A 295 -3.28 -5.45 13.08
N ILE A 296 -4.49 -6.02 13.06
CA ILE A 296 -4.69 -7.42 12.68
C ILE A 296 -5.21 -7.45 11.25
N LEU A 297 -4.45 -8.11 10.36
CA LEU A 297 -4.62 -8.08 8.91
C LEU A 297 -4.70 -9.52 8.38
N PRO A 298 -5.76 -9.91 7.65
CA PRO A 298 -5.75 -11.13 6.85
C PRO A 298 -4.55 -11.15 5.90
N ASP A 299 -3.89 -12.29 5.70
CA ASP A 299 -2.74 -12.39 4.80
C ASP A 299 -3.07 -12.06 3.33
N THR A 300 -4.33 -12.24 2.94
CA THR A 300 -4.93 -11.82 1.66
C THR A 300 -5.29 -10.33 1.57
N GLY A 301 -5.18 -9.58 2.66
CA GLY A 301 -5.49 -8.15 2.70
C GLY A 301 -4.56 -7.32 1.81
N HIS A 302 -5.08 -6.23 1.22
CA HIS A 302 -4.33 -5.45 0.23
C HIS A 302 -2.99 -4.90 0.76
N THR A 303 -1.97 -4.87 -0.09
CA THR A 303 -0.60 -4.46 0.30
C THR A 303 -0.52 -3.00 0.77
N ALA A 304 -1.53 -2.17 0.48
CA ALA A 304 -1.66 -0.81 1.02
C ALA A 304 -1.70 -0.78 2.56
N PHE A 305 -2.21 -1.80 3.24
CA PHE A 305 -2.14 -1.88 4.71
C PHE A 305 -0.69 -2.07 5.20
N ARG A 306 0.12 -2.84 4.46
CA ARG A 306 1.56 -3.00 4.74
C ARG A 306 2.32 -1.70 4.48
N LYS A 307 1.95 -0.98 3.42
CA LYS A 307 2.45 0.38 3.14
C LYS A 307 2.07 1.35 4.27
N ALA A 308 0.82 1.32 4.74
CA ALA A 308 0.35 2.11 5.87
C ALA A 308 1.15 1.81 7.14
N ALA A 309 1.45 0.53 7.40
CA ALA A 309 2.24 0.15 8.55
C ALA A 309 3.67 0.69 8.50
N GLN A 310 4.29 0.67 7.33
CA GLN A 310 5.60 1.29 7.12
C GLN A 310 5.55 2.80 7.31
N TYR A 311 4.55 3.48 6.76
CA TYR A 311 4.45 4.95 6.78
C TYR A 311 4.06 5.49 8.16
N PHE A 312 3.17 4.80 8.86
CA PHE A 312 2.56 5.29 10.11
C PHE A 312 3.02 4.53 11.37
N GLY A 313 3.93 3.57 11.22
CA GLY A 313 4.54 2.86 12.34
C GLY A 313 3.63 1.84 13.03
N TYR A 314 2.80 1.12 12.26
CA TYR A 314 2.05 0.00 12.80
C TYR A 314 2.91 -1.25 12.92
N LYS A 315 2.66 -2.05 13.96
CA LYS A 315 3.00 -3.47 13.93
C LYS A 315 1.81 -4.29 13.41
N ILE A 316 2.05 -5.08 12.37
CA ILE A 316 1.03 -5.94 11.77
C ILE A 316 1.08 -7.33 12.38
N HIS A 317 -0.09 -7.87 12.72
CA HIS A 317 -0.32 -9.29 12.95
C HIS A 317 -1.06 -9.88 11.76
N LEU A 318 -0.32 -10.65 10.95
CA LEU A 318 -0.91 -11.40 9.84
C LEU A 318 -1.67 -12.61 10.36
N VAL A 319 -2.88 -12.80 9.86
CA VAL A 319 -3.75 -13.95 10.14
C VAL A 319 -3.97 -14.72 8.86
N ALA A 320 -3.80 -16.05 8.94
CA ALA A 320 -3.96 -16.91 7.79
C ALA A 320 -5.44 -16.96 7.33
N CYS A 321 -5.61 -17.10 6.02
CA CYS A 321 -6.88 -17.40 5.37
C CYS A 321 -6.85 -18.86 4.87
N PRO A 322 -7.08 -19.85 5.73
CA PRO A 322 -6.88 -21.26 5.40
C PRO A 322 -7.89 -21.77 4.37
N ALA A 323 -7.46 -22.75 3.57
CA ALA A 323 -8.34 -23.58 2.75
C ALA A 323 -9.31 -24.41 3.64
N PRO A 324 -10.48 -24.82 3.10
CA PRO A 324 -10.96 -24.55 1.74
C PRO A 324 -11.68 -23.21 1.55
N GLU A 325 -12.04 -22.49 2.62
CA GLU A 325 -12.82 -21.25 2.50
C GLU A 325 -11.98 -20.04 2.08
N TYR A 326 -10.69 -20.01 2.41
CA TYR A 326 -9.79 -18.88 2.20
C TYR A 326 -10.30 -17.56 2.78
N GLN A 327 -11.06 -17.65 3.88
CA GLN A 327 -11.50 -16.53 4.71
C GLN A 327 -10.61 -16.41 5.96
N VAL A 328 -10.49 -15.21 6.52
CA VAL A 328 -9.70 -15.00 7.74
C VAL A 328 -10.20 -15.83 8.93
N ASP A 329 -9.29 -16.52 9.65
CA ASP A 329 -9.64 -17.23 10.89
C ASP A 329 -9.99 -16.25 12.03
N ILE A 330 -11.28 -16.08 12.27
CA ILE A 330 -11.83 -15.23 13.34
C ILE A 330 -11.32 -15.61 14.73
N LYS A 331 -11.07 -16.89 15.01
CA LYS A 331 -10.52 -17.32 16.31
C LYS A 331 -9.08 -16.83 16.47
N ALA A 332 -8.27 -16.94 15.41
CA ALA A 332 -6.91 -16.40 15.40
C ALA A 332 -6.90 -14.88 15.56
N VAL A 333 -7.77 -14.15 14.83
CA VAL A 333 -7.96 -12.70 15.03
C VAL A 333 -8.24 -12.40 16.50
N SER A 334 -9.20 -13.09 17.11
CA SER A 334 -9.57 -12.86 18.51
C SER A 334 -8.43 -13.09 19.50
N ARG A 335 -7.58 -14.11 19.28
CA ARG A 335 -6.43 -14.41 20.14
C ARG A 335 -5.32 -13.36 20.07
N LEU A 336 -5.12 -12.75 18.90
CA LEU A 336 -4.05 -11.76 18.65
C LEU A 336 -4.37 -10.36 19.20
N ILE A 337 -5.64 -10.09 19.52
CA ILE A 337 -6.06 -8.82 20.12
C ILE A 337 -5.38 -8.61 21.48
N ASN A 338 -4.78 -7.44 21.65
CA ASN A 338 -4.09 -7.00 22.85
C ASN A 338 -4.31 -5.50 23.10
N PRO A 339 -3.78 -4.92 24.20
CA PRO A 339 -4.03 -3.52 24.54
C PRO A 339 -3.57 -2.49 23.50
N ASN A 340 -2.58 -2.83 22.66
CA ASN A 340 -2.08 -1.98 21.59
C ASN A 340 -2.84 -2.15 20.27
N THR A 341 -3.75 -3.13 20.17
CA THR A 341 -4.55 -3.31 18.96
C THR A 341 -5.47 -2.12 18.77
N VAL A 342 -5.42 -1.55 17.56
CA VAL A 342 -6.25 -0.39 17.18
C VAL A 342 -7.21 -0.71 16.05
N MET A 343 -6.84 -1.65 15.16
CA MET A 343 -7.57 -1.89 13.91
C MET A 343 -7.65 -3.36 13.54
N LEU A 344 -8.83 -3.79 13.12
CA LEU A 344 -9.13 -5.03 12.42
C LEU A 344 -9.44 -4.70 10.95
N VAL A 345 -9.03 -5.58 10.04
CA VAL A 345 -9.26 -5.44 8.61
C VAL A 345 -10.02 -6.67 8.10
N GLY A 346 -10.97 -6.46 7.20
CA GLY A 346 -11.57 -7.52 6.38
C GLY A 346 -11.81 -7.01 4.97
N SER A 347 -11.77 -7.89 3.98
CA SER A 347 -11.94 -7.53 2.57
C SER A 347 -13.28 -8.01 2.00
N ALA A 348 -13.85 -7.22 1.09
CA ALA A 348 -15.13 -7.48 0.45
C ALA A 348 -15.07 -7.15 -1.07
N PRO A 349 -14.54 -8.05 -1.91
CA PRO A 349 -13.69 -9.20 -1.58
C PRO A 349 -12.20 -8.83 -1.54
N ASN A 350 -11.33 -9.78 -1.17
CA ASN A 350 -9.88 -9.63 -1.32
C ASN A 350 -9.45 -9.72 -2.79
N PHE A 351 -8.34 -9.05 -3.11
CA PHE A 351 -7.78 -9.05 -4.47
C PHE A 351 -7.25 -10.42 -4.92
N PRO A 352 -6.49 -11.19 -4.11
CA PRO A 352 -5.88 -12.42 -4.60
C PRO A 352 -6.90 -13.45 -5.08
N HIS A 353 -7.93 -13.74 -4.28
CA HIS A 353 -8.79 -14.91 -4.52
C HIS A 353 -10.26 -14.55 -4.78
N GLY A 354 -10.64 -13.27 -4.71
CA GLY A 354 -12.05 -12.88 -4.88
C GLY A 354 -12.96 -13.31 -3.74
N ILE A 355 -12.39 -13.60 -2.57
CA ILE A 355 -13.13 -14.10 -1.39
C ILE A 355 -13.53 -12.93 -0.48
N MET A 356 -14.79 -12.92 -0.06
CA MET A 356 -15.27 -12.03 1.00
C MET A 356 -14.93 -12.62 2.36
N ASP A 357 -14.31 -11.84 3.25
CA ASP A 357 -14.13 -12.25 4.65
C ASP A 357 -15.47 -12.26 5.40
N ASP A 358 -15.54 -12.98 6.53
CA ASP A 358 -16.70 -12.93 7.44
C ASP A 358 -16.73 -11.60 8.21
N ILE A 359 -17.22 -10.56 7.53
CA ILE A 359 -17.34 -9.20 8.09
C ILE A 359 -18.36 -9.18 9.24
N VAL A 360 -19.36 -10.07 9.24
CA VAL A 360 -20.34 -10.16 10.33
C VAL A 360 -19.65 -10.56 11.63
N ALA A 361 -18.80 -11.59 11.60
CA ALA A 361 -18.04 -12.02 12.76
C ALA A 361 -16.97 -11.01 13.19
N LEU A 362 -16.26 -10.39 12.23
CA LEU A 362 -15.32 -9.30 12.51
C LEU A 362 -16.03 -8.11 13.18
N SER A 363 -17.22 -7.73 12.70
CA SER A 363 -18.02 -6.64 13.26
C SER A 363 -18.48 -6.92 14.68
N LYS A 364 -18.94 -8.15 14.98
CA LYS A 364 -19.25 -8.59 16.34
C LYS A 364 -18.03 -8.53 17.25
N LEU A 365 -16.85 -8.91 16.74
CA LEU A 365 -15.61 -8.86 17.50
C LEU A 365 -15.14 -7.43 17.77
N ALA A 366 -15.17 -6.57 16.74
CA ALA A 366 -14.80 -5.15 16.82
C ALA A 366 -15.66 -4.41 17.85
N GLN A 367 -16.98 -4.61 17.86
CA GLN A 367 -17.87 -4.03 18.86
C GLN A 367 -17.51 -4.48 20.27
N ARG A 368 -17.38 -5.80 20.50
CA ARG A 368 -17.06 -6.35 21.83
C ARG A 368 -15.72 -5.85 22.36
N LYS A 369 -14.76 -5.61 21.48
CA LYS A 369 -13.40 -5.18 21.85
C LYS A 369 -13.17 -3.68 21.71
N LYS A 370 -14.18 -2.92 21.27
CA LYS A 370 -14.12 -1.47 20.99
C LYS A 370 -12.92 -1.12 20.09
N LEU A 371 -12.77 -1.88 19.00
CA LEU A 371 -11.72 -1.70 18.01
C LEU A 371 -12.27 -1.10 16.72
N TRP A 372 -11.41 -0.42 15.97
CA TRP A 372 -11.74 0.01 14.62
C TRP A 372 -11.86 -1.21 13.71
N LEU A 373 -12.97 -1.37 13.00
CA LEU A 373 -13.06 -2.30 11.88
C LEU A 373 -13.12 -1.52 10.57
N HIS A 374 -12.17 -1.79 9.69
CA HIS A 374 -12.20 -1.30 8.32
C HIS A 374 -12.53 -2.42 7.36
N VAL A 375 -13.49 -2.16 6.48
CA VAL A 375 -13.86 -3.07 5.40
C VAL A 375 -13.27 -2.55 4.10
N ASP A 376 -12.32 -3.28 3.54
CA ASP A 376 -11.76 -2.98 2.23
C ASP A 376 -12.70 -3.49 1.14
N CYS A 377 -13.55 -2.59 0.64
CA CYS A 377 -14.43 -2.82 -0.50
C CYS A 377 -13.91 -2.06 -1.74
N CYS A 378 -12.60 -1.80 -1.83
CA CYS A 378 -12.02 -1.11 -2.98
C CYS A 378 -12.33 -1.87 -4.27
N LEU A 379 -12.02 -3.17 -4.28
CA LEU A 379 -12.30 -4.04 -5.41
C LEU A 379 -13.79 -4.36 -5.53
N GLY A 380 -14.50 -4.61 -4.43
CA GLY A 380 -15.93 -4.90 -4.45
C GLY A 380 -16.76 -3.74 -4.99
N SER A 381 -16.28 -2.50 -4.81
CA SER A 381 -16.72 -1.27 -5.48
C SER A 381 -18.26 -1.22 -5.60
N PHE A 382 -18.79 -1.04 -6.80
CA PHE A 382 -20.21 -0.99 -7.13
C PHE A 382 -20.76 -2.37 -7.57
N LEU A 383 -20.09 -3.47 -7.22
CA LEU A 383 -20.63 -4.82 -7.42
C LEU A 383 -21.22 -5.37 -6.14
N VAL A 384 -20.43 -5.45 -5.06
CA VAL A 384 -20.83 -6.07 -3.79
C VAL A 384 -22.11 -5.45 -3.21
N PRO A 385 -22.29 -4.10 -3.20
CA PRO A 385 -23.54 -3.49 -2.74
C PRO A 385 -24.77 -3.86 -3.59
N PHE A 386 -24.58 -4.28 -4.83
CA PHE A 386 -25.65 -4.56 -5.80
C PHE A 386 -25.90 -6.05 -6.06
N LEU A 387 -25.11 -6.97 -5.47
CA LEU A 387 -25.25 -8.42 -5.67
C LEU A 387 -26.68 -8.93 -5.45
N GLU A 388 -27.27 -8.60 -4.30
CA GLU A 388 -28.62 -9.04 -3.93
C GLU A 388 -29.66 -8.58 -4.95
N ARG A 389 -29.52 -7.34 -5.42
CA ARG A 389 -30.44 -6.70 -6.36
C ARG A 389 -30.27 -7.19 -7.79
N ALA A 390 -29.07 -7.65 -8.14
CA ALA A 390 -28.76 -8.35 -9.38
C ALA A 390 -29.16 -9.85 -9.32
N GLY A 391 -29.73 -10.33 -8.21
CA GLY A 391 -30.19 -11.71 -8.06
C GLY A 391 -29.10 -12.72 -7.70
N PHE A 392 -27.94 -12.27 -7.21
CA PHE A 392 -26.87 -13.14 -6.76
C PHE A 392 -26.85 -13.32 -5.24
N GLU A 393 -26.17 -14.38 -4.81
CA GLU A 393 -25.87 -14.59 -3.39
C GLU A 393 -25.02 -13.41 -2.87
N SER A 394 -25.38 -12.92 -1.68
CA SER A 394 -24.70 -11.80 -1.04
C SER A 394 -24.45 -12.10 0.44
N GLN A 395 -23.46 -11.39 1.01
CA GLN A 395 -23.15 -11.44 2.43
C GLN A 395 -23.17 -10.01 2.98
N LEU A 396 -23.60 -9.82 4.24
CA LEU A 396 -23.54 -8.51 4.88
C LEU A 396 -22.09 -8.09 5.12
N PHE A 397 -21.74 -6.87 4.70
CA PHE A 397 -20.38 -6.35 4.77
C PHE A 397 -20.29 -4.85 5.12
N ASP A 398 -21.39 -4.11 4.99
CA ASP A 398 -21.40 -2.64 5.02
C ASP A 398 -21.82 -2.04 6.38
N PHE A 399 -22.23 -0.77 6.40
CA PHE A 399 -22.57 -0.05 7.62
C PHE A 399 -23.81 -0.58 8.35
N ARG A 400 -24.60 -1.48 7.75
CA ARG A 400 -25.65 -2.24 8.48
C ARG A 400 -25.05 -3.01 9.67
N LEU A 401 -23.78 -3.40 9.56
CA LEU A 401 -23.04 -4.04 10.64
C LEU A 401 -22.44 -3.01 11.59
N LYS A 402 -23.06 -2.81 12.76
CA LYS A 402 -22.72 -1.76 13.77
C LYS A 402 -21.23 -1.61 14.12
N GLY A 403 -20.42 -2.66 14.01
CA GLY A 403 -18.98 -2.65 14.29
C GLY A 403 -18.10 -2.09 13.19
N VAL A 404 -18.60 -1.94 11.96
CA VAL A 404 -17.86 -1.37 10.84
C VAL A 404 -17.65 0.13 11.07
N SER A 405 -16.41 0.56 11.24
CA SER A 405 -16.04 1.95 11.50
C SER A 405 -15.78 2.73 10.22
N SER A 406 -15.14 2.09 9.24
CA SER A 406 -14.92 2.68 7.92
C SER A 406 -14.93 1.66 6.79
N ILE A 407 -15.16 2.15 5.57
CA ILE A 407 -15.19 1.36 4.33
C ILE A 407 -14.45 2.14 3.25
N SER A 408 -13.60 1.49 2.45
CA SER A 408 -13.04 2.08 1.22
C SER A 408 -13.75 1.53 -0.01
N CYS A 409 -13.98 2.37 -1.01
CA CYS A 409 -14.67 2.01 -2.26
C CYS A 409 -14.06 2.77 -3.45
N ASP A 410 -13.48 2.03 -4.41
CA ASP A 410 -12.92 2.64 -5.61
C ASP A 410 -14.01 2.92 -6.63
N THR A 411 -14.31 4.20 -6.85
CA THR A 411 -15.18 4.62 -7.95
C THR A 411 -14.52 4.39 -9.32
N HIS A 412 -13.19 4.42 -9.41
CA HIS A 412 -12.46 4.14 -10.67
C HIS A 412 -12.35 2.66 -11.07
N LYS A 413 -12.94 1.77 -10.27
CA LYS A 413 -13.07 0.33 -10.58
C LYS A 413 -14.47 0.07 -11.16
N TYR A 414 -15.31 -0.68 -10.47
CA TYR A 414 -16.66 -0.98 -10.94
C TYR A 414 -17.66 0.18 -10.79
N GLY A 415 -17.24 1.31 -10.20
CA GLY A 415 -17.96 2.58 -10.32
C GLY A 415 -17.78 3.25 -11.69
N PHE A 416 -16.90 2.71 -12.54
CA PHE A 416 -16.62 3.17 -13.91
C PHE A 416 -16.17 4.63 -14.05
N ALA A 417 -15.71 5.25 -12.96
CA ALA A 417 -15.13 6.58 -13.01
C ALA A 417 -13.72 6.57 -13.65
N PRO A 418 -13.22 7.73 -14.12
CA PRO A 418 -11.83 7.86 -14.55
C PRO A 418 -10.85 7.46 -13.45
N LYS A 419 -9.69 6.92 -13.87
CA LYS A 419 -8.57 6.59 -12.96
C LYS A 419 -8.19 7.81 -12.12
N GLY A 420 -7.84 7.57 -10.85
CA GLY A 420 -7.53 8.63 -9.89
C GLY A 420 -8.68 9.03 -8.95
N ASN A 421 -9.76 8.24 -8.87
CA ASN A 421 -10.90 8.52 -7.99
C ASN A 421 -11.25 7.34 -7.08
N SER A 422 -11.43 7.59 -5.79
CA SER A 422 -11.95 6.61 -4.82
C SER A 422 -12.60 7.34 -3.65
N THR A 423 -13.19 6.60 -2.72
CA THR A 423 -13.81 7.15 -1.51
C THR A 423 -13.44 6.35 -0.28
N VAL A 424 -13.20 7.07 0.81
CA VAL A 424 -13.14 6.51 2.16
C VAL A 424 -14.34 7.01 2.95
N LEU A 425 -15.09 6.08 3.52
CA LEU A 425 -16.34 6.31 4.23
C LEU A 425 -16.14 5.99 5.70
N TYR A 426 -16.77 6.78 6.56
CA TYR A 426 -16.73 6.63 8.01
C TYR A 426 -18.14 6.58 8.56
N ARG A 427 -18.35 5.72 9.56
CA ARG A 427 -19.65 5.59 10.23
C ARG A 427 -20.14 6.89 10.83
N THR A 428 -19.24 7.79 11.26
CA THR A 428 -19.59 9.11 11.79
C THR A 428 -18.63 10.19 11.27
N ALA A 429 -19.10 11.43 11.24
CA ALA A 429 -18.27 12.60 10.96
C ALA A 429 -17.11 12.76 11.95
N GLU A 430 -17.28 12.35 13.21
CA GLU A 430 -16.22 12.38 14.23
C GLU A 430 -15.07 11.44 13.89
N LEU A 431 -15.36 10.23 13.42
CA LEU A 431 -14.32 9.30 12.98
C LEU A 431 -13.53 9.87 11.78
N ARG A 432 -14.20 10.57 10.86
CA ARG A 432 -13.56 11.22 9.72
C ARG A 432 -12.58 12.32 10.14
N LYS A 433 -12.85 13.07 11.22
CA LYS A 433 -11.97 14.17 11.67
C LYS A 433 -10.55 13.72 11.98
N TYR A 434 -10.37 12.47 12.42
CA TYR A 434 -9.05 11.91 12.71
C TYR A 434 -8.14 11.75 11.48
N GLN A 435 -8.67 11.85 10.26
CA GLN A 435 -7.84 11.83 9.04
C GLN A 435 -7.34 13.22 8.63
N TYR A 436 -7.98 14.29 9.12
CA TYR A 436 -7.69 15.65 8.66
C TYR A 436 -6.30 16.10 9.09
N PHE A 437 -5.71 16.96 8.27
CA PHE A 437 -4.57 17.77 8.67
C PHE A 437 -5.02 19.23 8.81
N VAL A 438 -4.69 19.86 9.94
CA VAL A 438 -5.02 21.25 10.24
C VAL A 438 -3.80 21.92 10.86
N CYS A 439 -3.36 23.03 10.27
CA CYS A 439 -2.23 23.83 10.72
C CYS A 439 -2.66 25.31 10.79
N PRO A 440 -3.04 25.80 11.99
CA PRO A 440 -3.58 27.15 12.16
C PRO A 440 -2.50 28.24 12.25
N ASP A 441 -1.25 27.87 12.49
CA ASP A 441 -0.11 28.74 12.82
C ASP A 441 0.92 28.86 11.70
N TRP A 442 0.61 28.36 10.50
CA TRP A 442 1.47 28.52 9.33
C TRP A 442 1.45 29.96 8.80
N SER A 443 2.62 30.48 8.41
CA SER A 443 2.76 31.87 7.92
C SER A 443 1.98 32.17 6.63
N GLY A 444 1.61 31.14 5.86
CA GLY A 444 0.75 31.26 4.68
C GLY A 444 -0.75 31.34 4.98
N GLY A 445 -1.13 31.35 6.27
CA GLY A 445 -2.51 31.34 6.73
C GLY A 445 -2.96 29.96 7.21
N VAL A 446 -4.19 29.89 7.74
CA VAL A 446 -4.78 28.64 8.23
C VAL A 446 -4.86 27.62 7.09
N TYR A 447 -4.17 26.50 7.25
CA TYR A 447 -4.19 25.41 6.28
C TYR A 447 -4.99 24.22 6.80
N ALA A 448 -5.90 23.68 5.98
CA ALA A 448 -6.62 22.46 6.28
C ALA A 448 -6.79 21.59 5.02
N SER A 449 -6.58 20.28 5.16
CA SER A 449 -6.84 19.32 4.08
C SER A 449 -7.68 18.15 4.59
N PRO A 450 -8.64 17.66 3.77
CA PRO A 450 -9.49 16.53 4.15
C PRO A 450 -8.79 15.17 4.03
N GLY A 451 -7.60 15.11 3.41
CA GLY A 451 -6.82 13.90 3.17
C GLY A 451 -5.35 14.22 2.91
N ILE A 452 -4.62 13.29 2.28
CA ILE A 452 -3.15 13.38 2.11
C ILE A 452 -2.73 14.57 1.23
N ALA A 453 -3.45 14.81 0.13
CA ALA A 453 -3.10 15.84 -0.84
C ALA A 453 -3.67 17.22 -0.48
N GLY A 454 -2.92 18.27 -0.83
CA GLY A 454 -3.40 19.65 -0.89
C GLY A 454 -4.14 19.91 -2.21
N SER A 455 -3.41 20.38 -3.22
CA SER A 455 -3.94 20.55 -4.58
C SER A 455 -4.32 19.20 -5.20
N ARG A 456 -5.49 19.15 -5.85
CA ARG A 456 -6.04 17.93 -6.46
C ARG A 456 -6.68 18.23 -7.83
N PRO A 457 -6.76 17.25 -8.75
CA PRO A 457 -7.37 17.45 -10.06
C PRO A 457 -8.91 17.41 -9.98
N GLY A 458 -9.56 18.57 -9.97
CA GLY A 458 -11.02 18.69 -9.95
C GLY A 458 -11.71 18.09 -11.19
N ALA A 459 -11.00 18.03 -12.31
CA ALA A 459 -11.44 17.37 -13.54
C ALA A 459 -11.79 15.88 -13.34
N LEU A 460 -11.01 15.17 -12.52
CA LEU A 460 -11.27 13.75 -12.23
C LEU A 460 -12.53 13.56 -11.38
N ILE A 461 -12.80 14.49 -10.46
CA ILE A 461 -14.03 14.49 -9.65
C ILE A 461 -15.25 14.72 -10.56
N ALA A 462 -15.13 15.64 -11.52
CA ALA A 462 -16.20 15.90 -12.49
C ALA A 462 -16.51 14.66 -13.34
N GLY A 463 -15.49 14.00 -13.88
CA GLY A 463 -15.66 12.75 -14.63
C GLY A 463 -16.22 11.61 -13.77
N CYS A 464 -15.84 11.52 -12.49
CA CYS A 464 -16.44 10.58 -11.55
C CYS A 464 -17.93 10.85 -11.35
N TRP A 465 -18.30 12.10 -11.07
CA TRP A 465 -19.70 12.49 -10.89
C TRP A 465 -20.53 12.21 -12.14
N ALA A 466 -20.02 12.57 -13.33
CA ALA A 466 -20.68 12.29 -14.60
C ALA A 466 -20.92 10.79 -14.80
N SER A 467 -19.94 9.95 -14.45
CA SER A 467 -20.08 8.49 -14.55
C SER A 467 -21.20 7.96 -13.65
N LEU A 468 -21.23 8.39 -12.38
CA LEU A 468 -22.27 7.94 -11.44
C LEU A 468 -23.68 8.38 -11.89
N MET A 469 -23.80 9.61 -12.40
CA MET A 469 -25.08 10.16 -12.88
C MET A 469 -25.58 9.47 -14.15
N THR A 470 -24.69 9.19 -15.10
CA THR A 470 -25.07 8.58 -16.38
C THR A 470 -25.42 7.10 -16.23
N ILE A 471 -24.64 6.35 -15.44
CA ILE A 471 -24.89 4.92 -15.23
C ILE A 471 -26.12 4.71 -14.34
N GLY A 472 -26.19 5.47 -13.25
CA GLY A 472 -27.27 5.36 -12.29
C GLY A 472 -27.40 3.95 -11.67
N GLU A 473 -28.41 3.80 -10.83
CA GLU A 473 -28.61 2.57 -10.06
C GLU A 473 -28.92 1.36 -10.94
N ALA A 474 -29.78 1.53 -11.95
CA ALA A 474 -30.16 0.47 -12.88
C ALA A 474 -28.97 -0.01 -13.71
N GLY A 475 -28.12 0.90 -14.19
CA GLY A 475 -26.92 0.55 -14.94
C GLY A 475 -25.90 -0.23 -14.10
N TYR A 476 -25.71 0.11 -12.82
CA TYR A 476 -24.83 -0.67 -11.94
C TYR A 476 -25.38 -2.08 -11.64
N ILE A 477 -26.71 -2.24 -11.55
CA ILE A 477 -27.33 -3.58 -11.39
C ILE A 477 -27.14 -4.42 -12.64
N ASP A 478 -27.36 -3.85 -13.83
CA ASP A 478 -27.11 -4.52 -15.10
C ASP A 478 -25.63 -4.90 -15.27
N ALA A 479 -24.71 -3.98 -14.99
CA ALA A 479 -23.28 -4.26 -15.04
C ALA A 479 -22.88 -5.35 -14.03
N CYS A 480 -23.44 -5.33 -12.82
CA CYS A 480 -23.25 -6.40 -11.84
C CYS A 480 -23.75 -7.75 -12.37
N THR A 481 -24.93 -7.77 -12.99
CA THR A 481 -25.53 -8.95 -13.64
C THR A 481 -24.58 -9.56 -14.68
N LYS A 482 -24.04 -8.73 -15.57
CA LYS A 482 -23.11 -9.15 -16.63
C LYS A 482 -21.79 -9.65 -16.04
N ILE A 483 -21.14 -8.86 -15.19
CA ILE A 483 -19.79 -9.15 -14.69
C ILE A 483 -19.79 -10.37 -13.77
N VAL A 484 -20.68 -10.39 -12.76
CA VAL A 484 -20.75 -11.50 -11.80
C VAL A 484 -21.32 -12.75 -12.47
N GLY A 485 -22.28 -12.59 -13.38
CA GLY A 485 -22.79 -13.69 -14.21
C GLY A 485 -21.68 -14.36 -15.02
N THR A 486 -20.82 -13.58 -15.68
CA THR A 486 -19.65 -14.12 -16.40
C THR A 486 -18.64 -14.76 -15.45
N ALA A 487 -18.34 -14.14 -14.31
CA ALA A 487 -17.42 -14.73 -13.34
C ALA A 487 -17.89 -16.12 -12.86
N LYS A 488 -19.20 -16.28 -12.63
CA LYS A 488 -19.79 -17.59 -12.31
C LYS A 488 -19.62 -18.60 -13.46
N LYS A 489 -19.88 -18.20 -14.71
CA LYS A 489 -19.67 -19.07 -15.89
C LYS A 489 -18.22 -19.52 -16.03
N ILE A 490 -17.25 -18.61 -15.83
CA ILE A 490 -15.82 -18.94 -15.86
C ILE A 490 -15.49 -19.95 -14.74
N ALA A 491 -15.97 -19.70 -13.52
CA ALA A 491 -15.77 -20.61 -12.39
C ALA A 491 -16.36 -22.01 -12.65
N GLU A 492 -17.58 -22.07 -13.19
CA GLU A 492 -18.25 -23.31 -13.58
C GLU A 492 -17.49 -24.07 -14.68
N ALA A 493 -16.97 -23.35 -15.69
CA ALA A 493 -16.17 -23.94 -16.76
C ALA A 493 -14.85 -24.56 -16.24
N ILE A 494 -14.14 -23.87 -15.34
CA ILE A 494 -12.92 -24.40 -14.71
C ILE A 494 -13.22 -25.66 -13.86
N GLN A 495 -14.40 -25.71 -13.25
CA GLN A 495 -14.87 -26.87 -12.49
C GLN A 495 -15.49 -27.98 -13.33
N SER A 496 -15.58 -27.80 -14.65
CA SER A 496 -16.13 -28.77 -15.60
C SER A 496 -15.04 -29.43 -16.44
N SER A 497 -15.36 -30.55 -17.08
CA SER A 497 -14.46 -31.22 -18.03
C SER A 497 -14.22 -30.32 -19.26
N PRO A 498 -12.99 -30.25 -19.81
CA PRO A 498 -11.80 -31.02 -19.43
C PRO A 498 -10.95 -30.42 -18.29
N LEU A 499 -11.18 -29.16 -17.92
CA LEU A 499 -10.32 -28.41 -16.99
C LEU A 499 -10.30 -28.96 -15.56
N SER A 500 -11.42 -29.51 -15.07
CA SER A 500 -11.58 -29.97 -13.70
C SER A 500 -10.60 -31.08 -13.27
N GLY A 501 -10.01 -31.79 -14.24
CA GLY A 501 -8.97 -32.80 -13.99
C GLY A 501 -7.61 -32.22 -13.60
N GLU A 502 -7.30 -31.00 -14.06
CA GLU A 502 -5.97 -30.39 -13.89
C GLU A 502 -6.01 -29.11 -13.06
N LEU A 503 -7.14 -28.40 -13.04
CA LEU A 503 -7.32 -27.12 -12.35
C LEU A 503 -8.27 -27.24 -11.16
N GLU A 504 -8.11 -26.35 -10.19
CA GLU A 504 -9.02 -26.19 -9.08
C GLU A 504 -9.20 -24.72 -8.68
N LEU A 505 -10.42 -24.34 -8.30
CA LEU A 505 -10.70 -23.00 -7.80
C LEU A 505 -10.12 -22.80 -6.41
N ILE A 506 -9.66 -21.58 -6.14
CA ILE A 506 -9.27 -21.15 -4.80
C ILE A 506 -10.51 -20.57 -4.10
N GLY A 507 -11.06 -21.36 -3.18
CA GLY A 507 -12.25 -20.98 -2.42
C GLY A 507 -13.50 -20.86 -3.31
N ARG A 508 -14.43 -20.01 -2.88
CA ARG A 508 -15.70 -19.78 -3.58
C ARG A 508 -15.90 -18.28 -3.82
N PRO A 509 -15.46 -17.74 -4.97
CA PRO A 509 -15.65 -16.34 -5.28
C PRO A 509 -17.13 -16.00 -5.52
N LEU A 510 -17.61 -14.91 -4.92
CA LEU A 510 -19.00 -14.45 -5.04
C LEU A 510 -19.18 -13.28 -6.02
N VAL A 511 -18.07 -12.71 -6.48
CA VAL A 511 -18.07 -11.40 -7.17
C VAL A 511 -17.37 -11.55 -8.52
N SER A 512 -16.40 -10.69 -8.84
CA SER A 512 -15.81 -10.59 -10.18
C SER A 512 -14.47 -11.28 -10.35
N VAL A 513 -13.81 -11.71 -9.27
CA VAL A 513 -12.48 -12.32 -9.35
C VAL A 513 -12.59 -13.83 -9.20
N VAL A 514 -12.03 -14.56 -10.17
CA VAL A 514 -11.92 -16.02 -10.14
C VAL A 514 -10.45 -16.40 -10.11
N ALA A 515 -10.02 -17.01 -9.00
CA ALA A 515 -8.67 -17.52 -8.83
C ALA A 515 -8.67 -19.05 -8.88
N PHE A 516 -7.65 -19.61 -9.53
CA PHE A 516 -7.49 -21.05 -9.68
C PHE A 516 -6.00 -21.44 -9.64
N THR A 517 -5.75 -22.65 -9.18
CA THR A 517 -4.44 -23.29 -9.17
C THR A 517 -4.48 -24.58 -9.97
N SER A 518 -3.33 -25.24 -10.14
CA SER A 518 -3.23 -26.53 -10.81
C SER A 518 -2.88 -27.64 -9.81
N ARG A 519 -3.47 -28.81 -10.05
CA ARG A 519 -3.25 -30.03 -9.25
C ARG A 519 -1.93 -30.70 -9.59
N ASN A 520 -1.63 -30.79 -10.88
CA ASN A 520 -0.51 -31.58 -11.40
C ASN A 520 0.50 -30.75 -12.20
N LEU A 521 0.04 -29.68 -12.87
CA LEU A 521 0.88 -28.85 -13.72
C LEU A 521 1.48 -27.67 -12.96
N ASN A 522 2.55 -27.08 -13.51
CA ASN A 522 3.05 -25.81 -13.03
C ASN A 522 2.14 -24.68 -13.49
N ILE A 523 1.39 -24.09 -12.56
CA ILE A 523 0.45 -23.00 -12.86
C ILE A 523 1.13 -21.78 -13.51
N TYR A 524 2.41 -21.53 -13.25
CA TYR A 524 3.11 -20.40 -13.89
C TYR A 524 3.48 -20.66 -15.34
N ASP A 525 3.66 -21.92 -15.73
CA ASP A 525 3.88 -22.26 -17.14
C ASP A 525 2.57 -22.08 -17.94
N ILE A 526 1.42 -22.40 -17.32
CA ILE A 526 0.09 -22.04 -17.85
C ILE A 526 -0.05 -20.51 -17.97
N ALA A 527 0.38 -19.74 -16.97
CA ALA A 527 0.31 -18.28 -17.01
C ALA A 527 1.11 -17.71 -18.19
N ASP A 528 2.35 -18.18 -18.36
CA ASP A 528 3.24 -17.73 -19.42
C ASP A 528 2.72 -18.15 -20.81
N ALA A 529 2.10 -19.33 -20.94
CA ALA A 529 1.46 -19.79 -22.18
C ALA A 529 0.18 -19.01 -22.52
N MET A 530 -0.64 -18.66 -21.52
CA MET A 530 -1.78 -17.76 -21.71
C MET A 530 -1.32 -16.37 -22.16
N SER A 531 -0.22 -15.85 -21.59
CA SER A 531 0.40 -14.60 -22.06
C SER A 531 0.92 -14.67 -23.50
N ALA A 532 1.44 -15.82 -23.94
CA ALA A 532 1.82 -16.02 -25.34
C ALA A 532 0.61 -15.98 -26.31
N LYS A 533 -0.60 -16.27 -25.81
CA LYS A 533 -1.87 -16.10 -26.54
C LYS A 533 -2.46 -14.68 -26.41
N GLY A 534 -1.75 -13.76 -25.76
CA GLY A 534 -2.17 -12.37 -25.59
C GLY A 534 -2.97 -12.09 -24.31
N TRP A 535 -3.18 -13.08 -23.43
CA TRP A 535 -3.89 -12.88 -22.17
C TRP A 535 -3.00 -12.29 -21.08
N HIS A 536 -3.47 -11.21 -20.46
CA HIS A 536 -2.81 -10.58 -19.32
C HIS A 536 -3.57 -10.89 -18.03
N LEU A 537 -3.34 -12.11 -17.53
CA LEU A 537 -3.86 -12.59 -16.25
C LEU A 537 -2.89 -12.23 -15.11
N ASN A 538 -3.38 -12.26 -13.87
CA ASN A 538 -2.53 -11.97 -12.71
C ASN A 538 -2.00 -13.27 -12.11
N SER A 539 -0.68 -13.43 -12.11
CA SER A 539 0.01 -14.50 -11.39
C SER A 539 0.07 -14.20 -9.89
N LEU A 540 -0.25 -15.19 -9.06
CA LEU A 540 -0.35 -15.11 -7.61
C LEU A 540 0.67 -16.05 -6.93
N GLN A 541 0.79 -15.93 -5.60
CA GLN A 541 1.69 -16.76 -4.79
C GLN A 541 1.09 -16.98 -3.39
N ASP A 542 1.53 -18.06 -2.74
CA ASP A 542 1.09 -18.49 -1.41
C ASP A 542 -0.45 -18.65 -1.27
N PRO A 543 -1.08 -19.56 -2.05
CA PRO A 543 -0.46 -20.58 -2.92
C PRO A 543 -0.20 -20.10 -4.36
N PRO A 544 0.64 -20.81 -5.14
CA PRO A 544 0.78 -20.57 -6.58
C PRO A 544 -0.58 -20.63 -7.28
N ALA A 545 -0.93 -19.58 -8.03
CA ALA A 545 -2.23 -19.49 -8.69
C ALA A 545 -2.21 -18.44 -9.81
N ILE A 546 -3.28 -18.42 -10.60
CA ILE A 546 -3.62 -17.31 -11.51
C ILE A 546 -5.01 -16.83 -11.12
N HIS A 547 -5.30 -15.54 -11.29
CA HIS A 547 -6.68 -15.08 -11.34
C HIS A 547 -7.02 -14.28 -12.58
N VAL A 548 -8.32 -14.20 -12.82
CA VAL A 548 -8.96 -13.24 -13.71
C VAL A 548 -9.94 -12.38 -12.90
N ALA A 549 -9.78 -11.06 -13.00
CA ALA A 549 -10.73 -10.08 -12.50
C ALA A 549 -11.64 -9.64 -13.66
N VAL A 550 -12.87 -10.17 -13.68
CA VAL A 550 -13.83 -9.93 -14.75
C VAL A 550 -14.29 -8.48 -14.74
N THR A 551 -14.30 -7.86 -15.90
CA THR A 551 -14.76 -6.49 -16.19
C THR A 551 -15.73 -6.52 -17.38
N LEU A 552 -16.33 -5.40 -17.76
CA LEU A 552 -17.22 -5.37 -18.94
C LEU A 552 -16.51 -5.85 -20.22
N PRO A 553 -15.26 -5.47 -20.53
CA PRO A 553 -14.53 -6.01 -21.68
C PRO A 553 -14.40 -7.55 -21.64
N ILE A 554 -13.93 -8.13 -20.53
CA ILE A 554 -13.82 -9.59 -20.40
C ILE A 554 -15.18 -10.27 -20.54
N SER A 555 -16.25 -9.65 -20.04
CA SER A 555 -17.60 -10.23 -20.14
C SER A 555 -18.05 -10.48 -21.57
N LYS A 556 -17.47 -9.78 -22.56
CA LYS A 556 -17.76 -9.93 -23.99
C LYS A 556 -16.97 -11.08 -24.64
N VAL A 557 -15.86 -11.52 -24.05
CA VAL A 557 -14.90 -12.47 -24.67
C VAL A 557 -14.52 -13.66 -23.79
N TRP A 558 -15.25 -13.90 -22.69
CA TRP A 558 -14.92 -14.94 -21.72
C TRP A 558 -14.92 -16.37 -22.31
N GLU A 559 -15.66 -16.63 -23.38
CA GLU A 559 -15.65 -17.94 -24.06
C GLU A 559 -14.29 -18.21 -24.72
N ASN A 560 -13.67 -17.18 -25.32
CA ASN A 560 -12.31 -17.28 -25.86
C ASN A 560 -11.29 -17.56 -24.75
N LEU A 561 -11.46 -16.95 -23.57
CA LEU A 561 -10.60 -17.21 -22.40
C LEU A 561 -10.61 -18.69 -22.03
N ILE A 562 -11.81 -19.29 -21.96
CA ILE A 562 -11.96 -20.70 -21.59
C ILE A 562 -11.39 -21.61 -22.69
N ALA A 563 -11.69 -21.33 -23.96
CA ALA A 563 -11.17 -22.13 -25.07
C ALA A 563 -9.63 -22.09 -25.15
N ASP A 564 -9.03 -20.92 -24.96
CA ASP A 564 -7.58 -20.78 -24.91
C ASP A 564 -6.96 -21.47 -23.68
N LEU A 565 -7.63 -21.39 -22.52
CA LEU A 565 -7.19 -22.06 -21.30
C LEU A 565 -7.22 -23.58 -21.45
N GLU A 566 -8.27 -24.14 -22.08
CA GLU A 566 -8.36 -25.56 -22.40
C GLU A 566 -7.22 -26.01 -23.31
N ALA A 567 -6.96 -25.26 -24.39
CA ALA A 567 -5.85 -25.54 -25.30
C ALA A 567 -4.49 -25.49 -24.59
N VAL A 568 -4.24 -24.46 -23.76
CA VAL A 568 -2.99 -24.32 -23.00
C VAL A 568 -2.80 -25.46 -22.00
N VAL A 569 -3.85 -25.84 -21.27
CA VAL A 569 -3.76 -26.94 -20.29
C VAL A 569 -3.42 -28.25 -20.99
N GLU A 570 -4.02 -28.55 -22.14
CA GLU A 570 -3.70 -29.76 -22.89
C GLU A 570 -2.27 -29.71 -23.48
N GLU A 571 -1.83 -28.56 -23.98
CA GLU A 571 -0.44 -28.38 -24.46
C GLU A 571 0.60 -28.58 -23.35
N GLU A 572 0.37 -28.02 -22.16
CA GLU A 572 1.26 -28.18 -21.02
C GLU A 572 1.27 -29.62 -20.50
N ARG A 573 0.11 -30.28 -20.50
CA ARG A 573 -0.01 -31.69 -20.16
C ARG A 573 0.77 -32.59 -21.12
N GLU A 574 0.70 -32.33 -22.42
CA GLU A 574 1.48 -33.08 -23.42
C GLU A 574 2.98 -32.80 -23.27
N LYS A 575 3.39 -31.56 -23.00
CA LYS A 575 4.81 -31.22 -22.71
C LYS A 575 5.33 -31.99 -21.50
N GLU A 576 4.55 -32.11 -20.43
CA GLU A 576 4.93 -32.90 -19.26
C GLU A 576 4.99 -34.40 -19.56
N ARG A 577 4.02 -34.94 -20.32
CA ARG A 577 4.02 -36.34 -20.76
C ARG A 577 5.26 -36.69 -21.57
N VAL A 578 5.64 -35.85 -22.54
CA VAL A 578 6.84 -36.04 -23.35
C VAL A 578 8.11 -36.03 -22.48
N ARG A 579 8.21 -35.10 -21.51
CA ARG A 579 9.37 -35.05 -20.59
C ARG A 579 9.50 -36.32 -19.75
N LEU A 580 8.39 -36.84 -19.24
CA LEU A 580 8.37 -38.08 -18.47
C LEU A 580 8.83 -39.27 -19.32
N VAL A 581 8.39 -39.35 -20.58
CA VAL A 581 8.84 -40.38 -21.53
C VAL A 581 10.34 -40.25 -21.86
N GLU A 582 10.85 -39.01 -21.95
CA GLU A 582 12.28 -38.73 -22.17
C GLU A 582 13.16 -38.94 -20.92
N GLY A 583 12.59 -39.39 -19.79
CA GLY A 583 13.33 -39.60 -18.54
C GLY A 583 13.78 -38.32 -17.85
N LYS A 584 13.22 -37.17 -18.23
CA LYS A 584 13.41 -35.87 -17.55
C LYS A 584 12.40 -35.77 -16.41
N GLY A 585 12.72 -35.00 -15.36
CA GLY A 585 11.79 -34.77 -14.24
C GLY A 585 10.47 -34.12 -14.70
N ALA A 586 9.41 -34.31 -13.92
CA ALA A 586 8.05 -33.81 -14.20
C ALA A 586 8.01 -32.29 -14.47
N HIS A 587 8.85 -31.51 -13.79
CA HIS A 587 8.92 -30.07 -13.97
C HIS A 587 10.11 -29.66 -14.85
N GLY A 588 9.83 -28.87 -15.88
CA GLY A 588 10.85 -28.29 -16.75
C GLY A 588 11.64 -27.17 -16.07
N LYS A 589 12.64 -26.63 -16.79
CA LYS A 589 13.28 -25.38 -16.35
C LYS A 589 12.27 -24.24 -16.46
N ALA A 590 12.10 -23.47 -15.40
CA ALA A 590 11.33 -22.22 -15.41
C ALA A 590 11.96 -21.25 -16.42
N MET A 591 11.30 -21.05 -17.56
CA MET A 591 11.82 -20.22 -18.66
C MET A 591 11.02 -18.93 -18.88
N GLY A 592 9.78 -18.86 -18.43
CA GLY A 592 8.93 -17.68 -18.57
C GLY A 592 9.00 -16.72 -17.37
N ASP A 593 8.51 -15.49 -17.58
CA ASP A 593 8.63 -14.37 -16.66
C ASP A 593 7.91 -14.67 -15.32
N SER A 594 6.71 -15.25 -15.37
CA SER A 594 5.95 -15.63 -14.17
C SER A 594 6.64 -16.76 -13.42
N SER A 595 7.08 -17.79 -14.15
CA SER A 595 7.75 -18.98 -13.59
C SER A 595 9.08 -18.59 -12.90
N ALA A 596 9.82 -17.65 -13.47
CA ALA A 596 11.06 -17.12 -12.88
C ALA A 596 10.81 -16.25 -11.64
N LEU A 597 9.88 -15.30 -11.71
CA LEU A 597 9.62 -14.36 -10.62
C LEU A 597 8.91 -15.03 -9.45
N TYR A 598 7.79 -15.71 -9.70
CA TYR A 598 6.94 -16.26 -8.64
C TYR A 598 7.32 -17.69 -8.27
N GLY A 599 7.75 -18.53 -9.22
CA GLY A 599 8.21 -19.88 -8.94
C GLY A 599 9.57 -19.91 -8.26
N VAL A 600 10.61 -19.41 -8.93
CA VAL A 600 11.99 -19.50 -8.43
C VAL A 600 12.29 -18.43 -7.37
N ALA A 601 12.15 -17.14 -7.70
CA ALA A 601 12.49 -16.10 -6.73
C ALA A 601 11.45 -16.01 -5.60
N GLY A 602 10.19 -16.26 -5.92
CA GLY A 602 9.07 -16.31 -4.98
C GLY A 602 9.10 -17.49 -4.02
N SER A 603 9.88 -18.56 -4.24
CA SER A 603 10.01 -19.67 -3.26
C SER A 603 11.13 -19.48 -2.22
N LEU A 604 11.98 -18.45 -2.39
CA LEU A 604 13.11 -18.23 -1.48
C LEU A 604 12.66 -17.80 -0.07
N PRO A 605 13.30 -18.31 1.02
CA PRO A 605 12.94 -17.94 2.40
C PRO A 605 13.17 -16.46 2.72
N ASN A 606 14.18 -15.85 2.10
CA ASN A 606 14.44 -14.43 2.20
C ASN A 606 14.11 -13.77 0.86
N LYS A 607 13.14 -12.85 0.88
CA LYS A 607 12.68 -12.13 -0.31
C LYS A 607 13.59 -10.97 -0.73
N GLY A 608 14.82 -10.86 -0.18
CA GLY A 608 15.74 -9.76 -0.50
C GLY A 608 16.05 -9.63 -1.98
N VAL A 609 16.24 -10.76 -2.68
CA VAL A 609 16.46 -10.78 -4.14
C VAL A 609 15.25 -10.24 -4.90
N VAL A 610 14.03 -10.61 -4.48
CA VAL A 610 12.79 -10.11 -5.06
C VAL A 610 12.64 -8.60 -4.83
N VAL A 611 13.04 -8.12 -3.64
CA VAL A 611 13.05 -6.68 -3.35
C VAL A 611 14.03 -5.94 -4.27
N ASP A 612 15.25 -6.44 -4.43
CA ASP A 612 16.24 -5.82 -5.31
C ASP A 612 15.78 -5.79 -6.78
N LEU A 613 15.18 -6.89 -7.27
CA LEU A 613 14.60 -6.97 -8.61
C LEU A 613 13.41 -6.03 -8.80
N ALA A 614 12.49 -5.98 -7.83
CA ALA A 614 11.33 -5.09 -7.87
C ALA A 614 11.76 -3.61 -7.80
N SER A 615 12.76 -3.27 -6.98
CA SER A 615 13.33 -1.93 -6.92
C SER A 615 14.00 -1.55 -8.25
N GLY A 616 14.80 -2.44 -8.83
CA GLY A 616 15.41 -2.18 -10.13
C GLY A 616 14.37 -2.06 -11.26
N PHE A 617 13.29 -2.84 -11.24
CA PHE A 617 12.16 -2.66 -12.16
C PHE A 617 11.55 -1.26 -12.03
N LEU A 618 11.31 -0.78 -10.80
CA LEU A 618 10.80 0.58 -10.59
C LEU A 618 11.76 1.65 -11.14
N ASP A 619 13.08 1.48 -10.96
CA ASP A 619 14.07 2.41 -11.52
C ASP A 619 14.07 2.40 -13.06
N ILE A 620 13.85 1.23 -13.69
CA ILE A 620 13.75 1.10 -15.15
C ILE A 620 12.54 1.88 -15.70
N LEU A 621 11.41 1.91 -15.00
CA LEU A 621 10.22 2.66 -15.44
C LEU A 621 10.47 4.17 -15.59
N TYR A 622 11.50 4.70 -14.95
CA TYR A 622 11.91 6.12 -15.06
C TYR A 622 13.13 6.33 -15.96
N LYS A 623 13.58 5.30 -16.68
CA LYS A 623 14.70 5.40 -17.60
C LYS A 623 14.23 5.96 -18.95
N ALA A 624 14.55 7.24 -19.17
CA ALA A 624 14.28 7.94 -20.42
C ALA A 624 15.28 7.61 -21.53
#